data_AF-A0A2D7YNT5-F1
#
_entry.id   AF-A0A2D7YNT5-F1
#
_cell.length_a   1.000
_cell.length_b   1.000
_cell.length_c   1.000
_cell.angle_alpha   90.00
_cell.angle_beta   90.00
_cell.angle_gamma   90.00
#
_symmetry.space_group_name_H-M   'P 1'
#
loop_
_entity.id
_entity.type
_entity.pdbx_description
1 polymer ?
#
loop_
_entity_poly.entity_id
_entity_poly.type
_entity_poly.pdbx_seq_one_letter_code
_entity_poly.pdbx_strand_id
1 'polypeptide(L)'
;MASLNGGGPIGNRRKNMTTFTNRTFGIEIEFVGLCRFEAERVINARGVDCRVEHYNHTTQRYWKIVTDASLRPVNGHAYELVSPILTGDAGVAELKTVLEAINEAGAQVNVSCGLHVHLGCQDMTMNQIASLYERYAAYESQIDSVMPRSRRGNARWARSLEGMTERVKGCADKHEAEWFDRYYKINLSNVARRGAIEFRQHSGTTDFVKISNWLAFLQQFIERSIVLAESGSPEAPVIRPRKSRAFDHARRIAEHFGITVAWVGRKYVFMRDNNVLGRVHPDVMESFYRTGAHDSLDVAEWMHALGRMGALPTLETDSDWLDGIEPTVQNYLNERQQDLA
;
A
#
# COMPACT_ATOMS: atom_id res chain seq x y z
N MET A 1 -25.75 -52.37 -5.01
CA MET A 1 -26.51 -51.30 -5.69
C MET A 1 -26.87 -50.28 -4.62
N ALA A 2 -26.04 -49.27 -4.37
CA ALA A 2 -25.87 -48.02 -5.13
C ALA A 2 -27.04 -47.02 -4.92
N SER A 3 -26.75 -45.95 -4.17
CA SER A 3 -27.18 -44.53 -4.33
C SER A 3 -26.98 -43.81 -2.97
N LEU A 4 -25.88 -43.08 -2.71
CA LEU A 4 -25.58 -41.68 -3.08
C LEU A 4 -26.73 -40.68 -2.87
N ASN A 5 -26.66 -39.88 -1.79
CA ASN A 5 -26.53 -38.42 -1.85
C ASN A 5 -26.74 -37.76 -0.48
N GLY A 6 -25.89 -36.80 -0.15
CA GLY A 6 -26.04 -35.95 1.02
C GLY A 6 -24.81 -35.08 1.29
N GLY A 7 -24.26 -34.44 0.24
CA GLY A 7 -23.25 -33.41 0.39
C GLY A 7 -23.82 -32.24 1.19
N GLY A 8 -23.43 -32.14 2.46
CA GLY A 8 -23.65 -30.95 3.27
C GLY A 8 -22.71 -29.83 2.83
N PRO A 9 -23.16 -28.56 2.85
CA PRO A 9 -22.36 -27.45 2.36
C PRO A 9 -21.12 -27.24 3.24
N ILE A 10 -19.96 -27.17 2.60
CA ILE A 10 -18.68 -26.73 3.19
C ILE A 10 -18.82 -25.23 3.46
N GLY A 11 -19.54 -24.88 4.51
CA GLY A 11 -19.77 -23.52 4.95
C GLY A 11 -18.91 -23.16 6.16
N ASN A 12 -18.12 -22.10 6.02
CA ASN A 12 -17.67 -21.22 7.10
C ASN A 12 -16.57 -21.69 8.09
N ARG A 13 -15.41 -22.13 7.58
CA ARG A 13 -14.15 -22.08 8.36
C ARG A 13 -13.29 -20.83 8.14
N ARG A 14 -13.73 -19.88 7.31
CA ARG A 14 -12.94 -18.68 6.93
C ARG A 14 -13.12 -17.45 7.83
N LYS A 15 -13.89 -17.52 8.93
CA LYS A 15 -14.33 -16.29 9.64
C LYS A 15 -13.28 -15.61 10.54
N ASN A 16 -12.13 -16.22 10.82
CA ASN A 16 -11.20 -15.71 11.84
C ASN A 16 -9.71 -15.67 11.41
N MET A 17 -9.39 -15.71 10.12
CA MET A 17 -7.99 -15.67 9.67
C MET A 17 -7.69 -14.37 8.93
N THR A 18 -6.59 -13.71 9.28
CA THR A 18 -6.07 -12.54 8.57
C THR A 18 -5.87 -12.86 7.09
N THR A 19 -6.36 -11.99 6.22
CA THR A 19 -6.26 -12.09 4.77
C THR A 19 -5.05 -11.31 4.28
N PHE A 20 -4.20 -11.97 3.50
CA PHE A 20 -3.06 -11.35 2.82
C PHE A 20 -3.36 -11.15 1.34
N THR A 21 -2.77 -10.11 0.75
CA THR A 21 -2.82 -9.91 -0.70
C THR A 21 -1.68 -10.68 -1.36
N ASN A 22 -1.75 -10.84 -2.69
CA ASN A 22 -0.65 -11.44 -3.46
C ASN A 22 0.50 -10.45 -3.74
N ARG A 23 0.43 -9.21 -3.21
CA ARG A 23 1.50 -8.23 -3.33
C ARG A 23 2.77 -8.81 -2.71
N THR A 24 3.86 -8.78 -3.48
CA THR A 24 5.15 -9.27 -3.01
C THR A 24 5.61 -8.45 -1.82
N PHE A 25 6.30 -9.11 -0.89
CA PHE A 25 6.84 -8.44 0.27
C PHE A 25 8.24 -8.96 0.63
N GLY A 26 9.03 -8.10 1.26
CA GLY A 26 10.25 -8.47 1.97
C GLY A 26 10.16 -7.97 3.40
N ILE A 27 10.87 -8.62 4.32
CA ILE A 27 10.88 -8.21 5.72
C ILE A 27 12.28 -8.25 6.29
N GLU A 28 12.64 -7.21 7.03
CA GLU A 28 13.88 -7.07 7.77
C GLU A 28 13.52 -7.08 9.26
N ILE A 29 14.01 -8.10 9.98
CA ILE A 29 13.73 -8.34 11.40
C ILE A 29 15.04 -8.16 12.18
N GLU A 30 15.12 -7.09 12.95
CA GLU A 30 16.28 -6.83 13.80
C GLU A 30 16.13 -7.58 15.13
N PHE A 31 17.17 -8.33 15.53
CA PHE A 31 17.18 -9.13 16.75
C PHE A 31 18.54 -9.11 17.45
N VAL A 32 18.54 -9.46 18.74
CA VAL A 32 19.72 -9.48 19.61
C VAL A 32 19.77 -10.77 20.44
N GLY A 33 20.91 -11.02 21.09
CA GLY A 33 21.06 -12.12 22.06
C GLY A 33 21.29 -13.51 21.45
N LEU A 34 20.92 -13.73 20.19
CA LEU A 34 21.15 -14.98 19.47
C LEU A 34 22.33 -14.85 18.49
N CYS A 35 23.27 -15.80 18.54
CA CYS A 35 24.37 -15.89 17.58
C CYS A 35 23.86 -16.11 16.15
N ARG A 36 24.38 -15.36 15.17
CA ARG A 36 23.97 -15.47 13.75
C ARG A 36 24.14 -16.86 13.14
N PHE A 37 25.18 -17.61 13.53
CA PHE A 37 25.40 -18.98 13.04
C PHE A 37 24.43 -19.97 13.67
N GLU A 38 23.99 -19.70 14.90
CA GLU A 38 22.94 -20.50 15.53
C GLU A 38 21.58 -20.21 14.89
N ALA A 39 21.25 -18.93 14.64
CA ALA A 39 20.07 -18.52 13.90
C ALA A 39 20.02 -19.18 12.50
N GLU A 40 21.12 -19.12 11.73
CA GLU A 40 21.27 -19.83 10.45
C GLU A 40 20.99 -21.33 10.60
N ARG A 41 21.62 -21.98 11.58
CA ARG A 41 21.47 -23.42 11.83
C ARG A 41 20.02 -23.81 12.13
N VAL A 42 19.34 -23.11 13.03
CA VAL A 42 17.96 -23.45 13.43
C VAL A 42 16.94 -23.18 12.33
N ILE A 43 17.14 -22.14 11.51
CA ILE A 43 16.28 -21.87 10.34
C ILE A 43 16.45 -22.96 9.29
N ASN A 44 17.69 -23.33 8.94
CA ASN A 44 17.95 -24.42 8.00
C ASN A 44 17.43 -25.78 8.49
N ALA A 45 17.49 -26.04 9.81
CA ALA A 45 16.92 -27.25 10.40
C ALA A 45 15.39 -27.37 10.23
N ARG A 46 14.70 -26.25 9.95
CA ARG A 46 13.27 -26.21 9.62
C ARG A 46 13.00 -26.27 8.11
N GLY A 47 14.03 -26.44 7.28
CA GLY A 47 13.89 -26.58 5.82
C GLY A 47 13.83 -25.26 5.05
N VAL A 48 14.21 -24.14 5.67
CA VAL A 48 14.28 -22.82 5.02
C VAL A 48 15.74 -22.45 4.77
N ASP A 49 16.13 -22.16 3.51
CA ASP A 49 17.50 -21.76 3.17
C ASP A 49 17.80 -20.39 3.81
N CYS A 50 18.76 -20.40 4.73
CA CYS A 50 19.25 -19.20 5.41
C CYS A 50 20.77 -19.18 5.41
N ARG A 51 21.38 -17.99 5.21
CA ARG A 51 22.83 -17.84 5.15
C ARG A 51 23.34 -16.62 5.92
N VAL A 52 24.49 -16.76 6.57
CA VAL A 52 25.20 -15.61 7.15
C VAL A 52 25.98 -14.86 6.07
N GLU A 53 25.82 -13.54 6.02
CA GLU A 53 26.55 -12.66 5.10
C GLU A 53 27.18 -11.46 5.83
N HIS A 54 28.14 -10.81 5.16
CA HIS A 54 28.58 -9.47 5.55
C HIS A 54 27.49 -8.43 5.24
N TYR A 55 27.54 -7.27 5.90
CA TYR A 55 26.63 -6.15 5.60
C TYR A 55 26.58 -5.85 4.10
N ASN A 56 25.38 -5.97 3.54
CA ASN A 56 25.10 -5.59 2.17
C ASN A 56 23.59 -5.48 1.98
N HIS A 57 23.19 -4.73 0.95
CA HIS A 57 21.78 -4.59 0.60
C HIS A 57 21.33 -5.58 -0.48
N THR A 58 22.18 -6.44 -1.04
CA THR A 58 21.82 -7.29 -2.20
C THR A 58 20.62 -8.19 -1.91
N THR A 59 19.63 -8.20 -2.80
CA THR A 59 18.46 -9.08 -2.69
C THR A 59 18.87 -10.51 -3.03
N GLN A 60 18.52 -11.47 -2.17
CA GLN A 60 18.84 -12.88 -2.34
C GLN A 60 17.57 -13.72 -2.54
N ARG A 61 17.76 -14.98 -2.97
CA ARG A 61 16.69 -15.99 -3.08
C ARG A 61 16.52 -16.83 -1.81
N TYR A 62 17.29 -16.52 -0.77
CA TYR A 62 17.31 -17.17 0.52
C TYR A 62 17.26 -16.10 1.62
N TRP A 63 16.94 -16.52 2.84
CA TRP A 63 17.03 -15.66 4.01
C TRP A 63 18.49 -15.36 4.32
N LYS A 64 18.82 -14.13 4.68
CA LYS A 64 20.19 -13.80 5.07
C LYS A 64 20.25 -13.12 6.43
N ILE A 65 21.32 -13.38 7.16
CA ILE A 65 21.61 -12.71 8.42
C ILE A 65 22.82 -11.81 8.22
N VAL A 66 22.63 -10.51 8.44
CA VAL A 66 23.66 -9.48 8.26
C VAL A 66 23.92 -8.71 9.56
N THR A 67 25.03 -7.99 9.61
CA THR A 67 25.35 -7.08 10.72
C THR A 67 24.68 -5.73 10.51
N ASP A 68 24.15 -5.13 11.57
CA ASP A 68 23.68 -3.73 11.56
C ASP A 68 24.34 -2.94 12.70
N ALA A 69 25.01 -1.84 12.35
CA ALA A 69 25.78 -1.04 13.30
C ALA A 69 24.93 -0.13 14.20
N SER A 70 23.64 0.03 13.90
CA SER A 70 22.68 0.80 14.71
C SER A 70 22.13 0.01 15.89
N LEU A 71 22.31 -1.31 15.89
CA LEU A 71 21.83 -2.21 16.94
C LEU A 71 22.75 -2.23 18.16
N ARG A 72 22.14 -2.34 19.34
CA ARG A 72 22.82 -2.49 20.62
C ARG A 72 22.85 -3.97 21.00
N PRO A 73 24.03 -4.61 21.01
CA PRO A 73 24.12 -6.05 21.23
C PRO A 73 23.77 -6.48 22.66
N VAL A 74 23.19 -7.67 22.75
CA VAL A 74 23.05 -8.44 23.99
C VAL A 74 24.01 -9.62 23.88
N ASN A 75 24.90 -9.80 24.85
CA ASN A 75 25.94 -10.83 24.84
C ASN A 75 26.81 -10.82 23.56
N GLY A 76 27.05 -9.64 22.98
CA GLY A 76 27.84 -9.49 21.75
C GLY A 76 27.08 -9.82 20.45
N HIS A 77 25.77 -10.08 20.52
CA HIS A 77 24.96 -10.48 19.37
C HIS A 77 23.89 -9.43 19.04
N ALA A 78 23.94 -8.91 17.81
CA ALA A 78 22.95 -8.04 17.21
C ALA A 78 23.01 -8.17 15.69
N TYR A 79 21.90 -8.55 15.06
CA TYR A 79 21.85 -8.85 13.64
C TYR A 79 20.49 -8.47 13.04
N GLU A 80 20.48 -8.32 11.72
CA GLU A 80 19.26 -8.17 10.94
C GLU A 80 19.04 -9.45 10.12
N LEU A 81 17.86 -10.05 10.25
CA LEU A 81 17.41 -11.17 9.44
C LEU A 81 16.55 -10.63 8.29
N VAL A 82 16.99 -10.85 7.06
CA VAL A 82 16.40 -10.30 5.85
C VAL A 82 15.83 -11.42 4.99
N SER A 83 14.56 -11.31 4.63
CA SER A 83 13.89 -12.31 3.80
C SER A 83 14.29 -12.22 2.32
N PRO A 84 14.11 -13.30 1.55
CA PRO A 84 13.94 -13.18 0.11
C PRO A 84 12.62 -12.43 -0.21
N ILE A 85 12.32 -12.24 -1.50
CA ILE A 85 11.00 -11.75 -1.90
C ILE A 85 9.98 -12.86 -1.67
N LEU A 86 9.02 -12.61 -0.79
CA LEU A 86 7.93 -13.50 -0.39
C LEU A 86 6.61 -13.04 -1.03
N THR A 87 5.60 -13.92 -1.05
CA THR A 87 4.26 -13.60 -1.59
C THR A 87 3.19 -14.51 -0.99
N GLY A 88 2.00 -13.94 -0.77
CA GLY A 88 0.79 -14.65 -0.35
C GLY A 88 0.96 -15.49 0.91
N ASP A 89 0.04 -16.44 1.10
CA ASP A 89 -0.01 -17.31 2.28
C ASP A 89 1.25 -18.16 2.44
N ALA A 90 1.86 -18.58 1.32
CA ALA A 90 3.09 -19.37 1.34
C ALA A 90 4.26 -18.58 1.95
N GLY A 91 4.43 -17.31 1.55
CA GLY A 91 5.44 -16.44 2.12
C GLY A 91 5.21 -16.16 3.61
N VAL A 92 3.96 -15.98 4.02
CA VAL A 92 3.60 -15.78 5.42
C VAL A 92 3.85 -17.04 6.27
N ALA A 93 3.58 -18.22 5.73
CA ALA A 93 3.87 -19.49 6.40
C ALA A 93 5.39 -19.73 6.56
N GLU A 94 6.19 -19.36 5.57
CA GLU A 94 7.66 -19.41 5.67
C GLU A 94 8.17 -18.42 6.73
N LEU A 95 7.67 -17.17 6.72
CA LEU A 95 7.95 -16.17 7.75
C LEU A 95 7.64 -16.70 9.16
N LYS A 96 6.49 -17.35 9.34
CA LYS A 96 6.11 -17.96 10.62
C LYS A 96 7.15 -19.00 11.06
N THR A 97 7.55 -19.88 10.16
CA THR A 97 8.53 -20.94 10.39
C THR A 97 9.89 -20.35 10.83
N VAL A 98 10.33 -19.28 10.18
CA VAL A 98 11.57 -18.57 10.51
C VAL A 98 11.51 -17.93 11.90
N LEU A 99 10.41 -17.25 12.22
CA LEU A 99 10.22 -16.62 13.53
C LEU A 99 10.15 -17.65 14.66
N GLU A 100 9.43 -18.76 14.47
CA GLU A 100 9.39 -19.88 15.43
C GLU A 100 10.80 -20.42 15.69
N ALA A 101 11.59 -20.64 14.63
CA ALA A 101 12.96 -21.16 14.76
C ALA A 101 13.87 -20.26 15.62
N ILE A 102 13.89 -18.94 15.37
CA ILE A 102 14.75 -18.02 16.12
C ILE A 102 14.23 -17.77 17.54
N ASN A 103 12.92 -17.77 17.75
CA ASN A 103 12.32 -17.58 19.07
C ASN A 103 12.61 -18.77 19.99
N GLU A 104 12.47 -20.00 19.50
CA GLU A 104 12.85 -21.21 20.23
C GLU A 104 14.35 -21.25 20.57
N ALA A 105 15.19 -20.66 19.70
CA ALA A 105 16.62 -20.52 19.94
C ALA A 105 16.99 -19.35 20.88
N GLY A 106 16.01 -18.59 21.37
CA GLY A 106 16.22 -17.53 22.35
C GLY A 106 16.61 -16.17 21.76
N ALA A 107 16.23 -15.88 20.51
CA ALA A 107 16.31 -14.54 19.96
C ALA A 107 15.51 -13.54 20.83
N GLN A 108 16.09 -12.35 21.00
CA GLN A 108 15.50 -11.28 21.78
C GLN A 108 15.37 -10.02 20.92
N VAL A 109 14.59 -9.06 21.41
CA VAL A 109 14.50 -7.72 20.83
C VAL A 109 14.74 -6.68 21.92
N ASN A 110 15.31 -5.54 21.56
CA ASN A 110 15.46 -4.41 22.46
C ASN A 110 15.07 -3.10 21.77
N VAL A 111 15.22 -1.98 22.47
CA VAL A 111 14.81 -0.65 21.96
C VAL A 111 15.58 -0.15 20.74
N SER A 112 16.72 -0.77 20.40
CA SER A 112 17.44 -0.47 19.15
C SER A 112 16.89 -1.22 17.94
N CYS A 113 16.14 -2.31 18.16
CA CYS A 113 15.56 -3.11 17.10
C CYS A 113 14.32 -2.42 16.49
N GLY A 114 14.18 -2.58 15.18
CA GLY A 114 13.08 -2.21 14.31
C GLY A 114 12.55 -3.41 13.53
N LEU A 115 11.46 -3.17 12.81
CA LEU A 115 10.88 -4.10 11.85
C LEU A 115 10.61 -3.29 10.58
N HIS A 116 11.18 -3.71 9.46
CA HIS A 116 10.95 -3.06 8.16
C HIS A 116 10.20 -4.01 7.24
N VAL A 117 9.12 -3.52 6.62
CA VAL A 117 8.33 -4.25 5.63
C VAL A 117 8.49 -3.56 4.29
N HIS A 118 8.96 -4.30 3.30
CA HIS A 118 9.07 -3.84 1.92
C HIS A 118 7.87 -4.38 1.16
N LEU A 119 7.05 -3.52 0.55
CA LEU A 119 5.98 -3.96 -0.35
C LEU A 119 6.36 -3.66 -1.80
N GLY A 120 6.19 -4.66 -2.67
CA GLY A 120 6.40 -4.49 -4.10
C GLY A 120 5.52 -3.38 -4.66
N CYS A 121 6.10 -2.54 -5.51
CA CYS A 121 5.44 -1.37 -6.11
C CYS A 121 5.75 -1.24 -7.60
N GLN A 122 6.17 -2.32 -8.27
CA GLN A 122 6.47 -2.32 -9.70
C GLN A 122 5.23 -1.97 -10.54
N ASP A 123 4.07 -2.46 -10.11
CA ASP A 123 2.74 -2.23 -10.68
C ASP A 123 2.20 -0.81 -10.45
N MET A 124 2.76 -0.06 -9.49
CA MET A 124 2.27 1.26 -9.13
C MET A 124 2.85 2.38 -10.01
N THR A 125 2.04 3.37 -10.36
CA THR A 125 2.51 4.64 -10.91
C THR A 125 3.09 5.54 -9.81
N MET A 126 3.88 6.56 -10.18
CA MET A 126 4.37 7.53 -9.19
C MET A 126 3.21 8.28 -8.50
N ASN A 127 2.12 8.54 -9.22
CA ASN A 127 0.92 9.15 -8.63
C ASN A 127 0.28 8.25 -7.56
N GLN A 128 0.17 6.94 -7.81
CA GLN A 128 -0.34 6.00 -6.80
C GLN A 128 0.58 5.94 -5.57
N ILE A 129 1.91 6.00 -5.76
CA ILE A 129 2.87 6.09 -4.65
C ILE A 129 2.70 7.39 -3.86
N ALA A 130 2.51 8.52 -4.55
CA ALA A 130 2.29 9.81 -3.91
C ALA A 130 0.97 9.85 -3.13
N SER A 131 -0.11 9.27 -3.67
CA SER A 131 -1.39 9.14 -2.97
C SER A 131 -1.31 8.25 -1.74
N LEU A 132 -0.59 7.12 -1.82
CA LEU A 132 -0.28 6.29 -0.65
C LEU A 132 0.47 7.09 0.42
N TYR A 133 1.52 7.81 0.01
CA TYR A 133 2.35 8.59 0.93
C TYR A 133 1.54 9.69 1.62
N GLU A 134 0.72 10.42 0.86
CA GLU A 134 -0.20 11.43 1.38
C GLU A 134 -1.18 10.83 2.39
N ARG A 135 -1.82 9.70 2.04
CA ARG A 135 -2.78 9.04 2.91
C ARG A 135 -2.15 8.59 4.23
N TYR A 136 -0.96 7.98 4.16
CA TYR A 136 -0.24 7.57 5.36
C TYR A 136 0.15 8.77 6.22
N ALA A 137 0.59 9.88 5.61
CA ALA A 137 0.91 11.11 6.32
C ALA A 137 -0.33 11.73 6.99
N ALA A 138 -1.49 11.73 6.31
CA ALA A 138 -2.75 12.24 6.83
C ALA A 138 -3.23 11.47 8.08
N TYR A 139 -2.94 10.16 8.13
CA TYR A 139 -3.31 9.29 9.24
C TYR A 139 -2.15 8.91 10.16
N GLU A 140 -1.01 9.62 10.06
CA GLU A 140 0.20 9.26 10.77
C GLU A 140 0.00 9.22 12.29
N SER A 141 -0.83 10.13 12.83
CA SER A 141 -1.13 10.18 14.27
C SER A 141 -1.93 8.98 14.77
N GLN A 142 -2.86 8.48 13.96
CA GLN A 142 -3.66 7.30 14.24
C GLN A 142 -2.78 6.05 14.15
N ILE A 143 -1.91 5.96 13.13
CA ILE A 143 -0.95 4.87 12.99
C ILE A 143 0.08 4.89 14.13
N ASP A 144 0.49 6.06 14.61
CA ASP A 144 1.35 6.19 15.79
C ASP A 144 0.71 5.61 17.05
N SER A 145 -0.62 5.66 17.17
CA SER A 145 -1.31 5.18 18.37
C SER A 145 -1.14 3.67 18.62
N VAL A 146 -0.92 2.88 17.55
CA VAL A 146 -0.65 1.42 17.65
C VAL A 146 0.84 1.08 17.76
N MET A 147 1.70 2.10 17.84
CA MET A 147 3.15 1.96 17.99
C MET A 147 3.59 2.26 19.43
N PRO A 148 4.64 1.60 19.96
CA PRO A 148 5.20 2.00 21.25
C PRO A 148 5.79 3.41 21.17
N ARG A 149 5.87 4.11 22.31
CA ARG A 149 6.30 5.52 22.39
C ARG A 149 7.62 5.82 21.66
N SER A 150 8.57 4.88 21.64
CA SER A 150 9.85 5.02 20.95
C SER A 150 9.76 5.10 19.42
N ARG A 151 8.61 4.78 18.84
CA ARG A 151 8.33 4.76 17.40
C ARG A 151 7.28 5.79 16.95
N ARG A 152 6.78 6.60 17.88
CA ARG A 152 5.80 7.66 17.60
C ARG A 152 6.48 8.97 17.20
N GLY A 153 5.76 9.81 16.48
CA GLY A 153 6.20 11.14 16.06
C GLY A 153 7.49 11.10 15.23
N ASN A 154 8.42 11.99 15.54
CA ASN A 154 9.66 12.14 14.78
C ASN A 154 10.80 11.24 15.31
N ALA A 155 10.64 9.93 15.22
CA ALA A 155 11.65 8.97 15.66
C ALA A 155 12.90 9.01 14.76
N ARG A 156 14.10 8.91 15.34
CA ARG A 156 15.39 9.08 14.64
C ARG A 156 15.53 8.24 13.36
N TRP A 157 15.07 6.99 13.40
CA TRP A 157 15.18 6.01 12.32
C TRP A 157 13.83 5.71 11.63
N ALA A 158 12.82 6.51 11.93
CA ALA A 158 11.47 6.46 11.35
C ALA A 158 10.80 7.83 11.57
N ARG A 159 11.38 8.85 10.92
CA ARG A 159 10.94 10.25 11.01
C ARG A 159 9.54 10.42 10.46
N SER A 160 8.87 11.44 10.97
CA SER A 160 7.54 11.82 10.54
C SER A 160 7.51 12.22 9.07
N LEU A 161 6.38 11.96 8.40
CA LEU A 161 6.14 12.33 7.01
C LEU A 161 5.68 13.79 6.88
N GLU A 162 5.50 14.49 7.99
CA GLU A 162 5.11 15.90 8.03
C GLU A 162 5.99 16.76 7.10
N GLY A 163 5.34 17.56 6.26
CA GLY A 163 6.01 18.45 5.29
C GLY A 163 6.64 17.75 4.09
N MET A 164 6.55 16.42 3.96
CA MET A 164 7.10 15.69 2.82
C MET A 164 6.11 15.45 1.69
N THR A 165 4.80 15.44 1.97
CA THR A 165 3.75 15.10 1.01
C THR A 165 3.84 15.88 -0.31
N GLU A 166 3.94 17.21 -0.25
CA GLU A 166 4.01 18.04 -1.46
C GLU A 166 5.30 17.81 -2.27
N ARG A 167 6.40 17.45 -1.61
CA ARG A 167 7.65 17.09 -2.29
C ARG A 167 7.51 15.77 -3.03
N VAL A 168 6.87 14.77 -2.42
CA VAL A 168 6.63 13.46 -3.05
C VAL A 168 5.65 13.58 -4.22
N LYS A 169 4.58 14.39 -4.08
CA LYS A 169 3.65 14.69 -5.19
C LYS A 169 4.32 15.43 -6.35
N GLY A 170 5.37 16.19 -6.06
CA GLY A 170 6.16 16.90 -7.08
C GLY A 170 7.06 16.01 -7.92
N CYS A 171 7.28 14.74 -7.53
CA CYS A 171 8.12 13.80 -8.28
C CYS A 171 7.46 13.41 -9.61
N ALA A 172 8.19 13.58 -10.71
CA ALA A 172 7.73 13.17 -12.03
C ALA A 172 7.74 11.65 -12.20
N ASP A 173 8.71 10.96 -11.60
CA ASP A 173 8.86 9.52 -11.66
C ASP A 173 9.49 8.92 -10.38
N LYS A 174 9.63 7.59 -10.36
CA LYS A 174 10.16 6.85 -9.21
C LYS A 174 11.63 7.15 -8.91
N HIS A 175 12.45 7.53 -9.90
CA HIS A 175 13.86 7.86 -9.68
C HIS A 175 13.99 9.17 -8.89
N GLU A 176 13.11 10.14 -9.14
CA GLU A 176 13.09 11.37 -8.36
C GLU A 176 12.77 11.12 -6.88
N ALA A 177 11.89 10.16 -6.60
CA ALA A 177 11.56 9.77 -5.23
C ALA A 177 12.74 9.10 -4.50
N GLU A 178 13.74 8.57 -5.22
CA GLU A 178 14.89 7.91 -4.59
C GLU A 178 15.89 8.89 -3.94
N TRP A 179 15.80 10.18 -4.25
CA TRP A 179 16.64 11.23 -3.64
C TRP A 179 16.21 11.60 -2.22
N PHE A 180 15.04 11.13 -1.77
CA PHE A 180 14.61 11.36 -0.39
C PHE A 180 15.43 10.51 0.59
N ASP A 181 15.63 11.07 1.78
CA ASP A 181 16.35 10.40 2.86
C ASP A 181 15.61 9.10 3.27
N ARG A 182 16.37 8.04 3.57
CA ARG A 182 15.83 6.73 3.91
C ARG A 182 15.19 6.59 5.29
N TYR A 183 15.35 7.59 6.16
CA TYR A 183 14.98 7.50 7.58
C TYR A 183 13.58 8.03 7.90
N TYR A 184 12.67 8.06 6.93
CA TYR A 184 11.25 8.35 7.15
C TYR A 184 10.46 7.07 7.43
N LYS A 185 9.27 7.18 8.05
CA LYS A 185 8.35 6.05 8.28
C LYS A 185 8.02 5.29 7.00
N ILE A 186 7.88 6.01 5.89
CA ILE A 186 7.86 5.48 4.53
C ILE A 186 9.14 5.92 3.84
N ASN A 187 9.96 4.95 3.45
CA ASN A 187 11.17 5.18 2.68
C ASN A 187 10.95 4.81 1.21
N LEU A 188 11.21 5.79 0.32
CA LEU A 188 11.08 5.66 -1.13
C LEU A 188 12.43 5.44 -1.85
N SER A 189 13.56 5.35 -1.15
CA SER A 189 14.91 5.25 -1.75
C SER A 189 15.21 3.99 -2.58
N ASN A 190 14.22 3.11 -2.72
CA ASN A 190 14.30 1.83 -3.42
C ASN A 190 13.18 1.63 -4.45
N VAL A 191 12.30 2.62 -4.68
CA VAL A 191 11.09 2.42 -5.50
C VAL A 191 11.38 2.24 -6.99
N ALA A 192 12.47 2.82 -7.52
CA ALA A 192 12.86 2.63 -8.92
C ALA A 192 13.83 1.46 -9.09
N ARG A 193 14.87 1.42 -8.26
CA ARG A 193 15.97 0.45 -8.35
C ARG A 193 15.56 -0.95 -7.93
N ARG A 194 14.71 -1.09 -6.91
CA ARG A 194 14.26 -2.39 -6.38
C ARG A 194 12.78 -2.66 -6.62
N GLY A 195 12.01 -1.61 -6.91
CA GLY A 195 10.58 -1.72 -7.07
C GLY A 195 9.87 -2.05 -5.75
N ALA A 196 10.33 -1.51 -4.62
CA ALA A 196 9.66 -1.71 -3.34
C ALA A 196 9.64 -0.44 -2.50
N ILE A 197 8.53 -0.23 -1.81
CA ILE A 197 8.33 0.81 -0.79
C ILE A 197 8.64 0.20 0.57
N GLU A 198 9.48 0.84 1.37
CA GLU A 198 9.88 0.36 2.68
C GLU A 198 9.10 1.09 3.78
N PHE A 199 8.32 0.34 4.56
CA PHE A 199 7.64 0.81 5.76
C PHE A 199 8.49 0.46 6.98
N ARG A 200 8.96 1.49 7.67
CA ARG A 200 9.96 1.35 8.74
C ARG A 200 9.39 1.60 10.12
N GLN A 201 8.13 2.01 10.26
CA GLN A 201 7.65 2.60 11.52
C GLN A 201 7.63 1.62 12.70
N HIS A 202 7.42 0.33 12.47
CA HIS A 202 7.17 -0.64 13.54
C HIS A 202 8.40 -0.87 14.44
N SER A 203 8.15 -1.13 15.72
CA SER A 203 9.21 -1.49 16.68
C SER A 203 9.74 -2.90 16.43
N GLY A 204 10.97 -3.17 16.85
CA GLY A 204 11.53 -4.51 16.84
C GLY A 204 10.63 -5.52 17.54
N THR A 205 10.38 -6.63 16.87
CA THR A 205 9.60 -7.75 17.38
C THR A 205 9.93 -9.00 16.59
N THR A 206 9.84 -10.15 17.25
CA THR A 206 9.87 -11.48 16.62
C THR A 206 8.52 -12.21 16.80
N ASP A 207 7.49 -11.49 17.23
CA ASP A 207 6.14 -12.02 17.45
C ASP A 207 5.40 -12.12 16.12
N PHE A 208 5.08 -13.35 15.70
CA PHE A 208 4.40 -13.59 14.43
C PHE A 208 3.03 -12.92 14.34
N VAL A 209 2.25 -12.86 15.43
CA VAL A 209 0.92 -12.23 15.42
C VAL A 209 1.06 -10.73 15.19
N LYS A 210 2.05 -10.09 15.82
CA LYS A 210 2.31 -8.65 15.59
C LYS A 210 2.75 -8.37 14.17
N ILE A 211 3.71 -9.15 13.68
CA ILE A 211 4.29 -8.98 12.35
C ILE A 211 3.25 -9.22 11.26
N SER A 212 2.50 -10.33 11.36
CA SER A 212 1.51 -10.70 10.34
C SER A 212 0.37 -9.70 10.23
N ASN A 213 -0.16 -9.20 11.36
CA ASN A 213 -1.18 -8.16 11.32
C ASN A 213 -0.65 -6.82 10.82
N TRP A 214 0.62 -6.46 11.13
CA TRP A 214 1.25 -5.27 10.56
C TRP A 214 1.43 -5.39 9.05
N LEU A 215 1.90 -6.55 8.56
CA LEU A 215 2.02 -6.85 7.13
C LEU A 215 0.65 -6.75 6.43
N ALA A 216 -0.39 -7.37 7.00
CA ALA A 216 -1.74 -7.35 6.44
C ALA A 216 -2.30 -5.93 6.38
N PHE A 217 -2.15 -5.15 7.45
CA PHE A 217 -2.52 -3.73 7.46
C PHE A 217 -1.84 -2.99 6.32
N LEU A 218 -0.51 -3.09 6.18
CA LEU A 218 0.23 -2.39 5.13
C LEU A 218 -0.19 -2.83 3.72
N GLN A 219 -0.40 -4.13 3.50
CA GLN A 219 -0.87 -4.66 2.21
C GLN A 219 -2.26 -4.12 1.86
N GLN A 220 -3.20 -4.14 2.80
CA GLN A 220 -4.56 -3.67 2.54
C GLN A 220 -4.62 -2.14 2.41
N PHE A 221 -3.80 -1.42 3.18
CA PHE A 221 -3.65 0.03 3.09
C PHE A 221 -3.13 0.48 1.72
N ILE A 222 -2.16 -0.25 1.14
CA ILE A 222 -1.63 0.07 -0.18
C ILE A 222 -2.62 -0.24 -1.30
N GLU A 223 -3.32 -1.39 -1.25
CA GLU A 223 -4.37 -1.67 -2.23
C GLU A 223 -5.49 -0.63 -2.17
N ARG A 224 -5.90 -0.22 -0.96
CA ARG A 224 -6.91 0.84 -0.82
C ARG A 224 -6.42 2.17 -1.38
N SER A 225 -5.17 2.53 -1.13
CA SER A 225 -4.58 3.76 -1.67
C SER A 225 -4.53 3.76 -3.20
N ILE A 226 -4.27 2.59 -3.83
CA ILE A 226 -4.31 2.42 -5.29
C ILE A 226 -5.72 2.67 -5.82
N VAL A 227 -6.73 2.03 -5.23
CA VAL A 227 -8.14 2.19 -5.61
C VAL A 227 -8.60 3.65 -5.48
N LEU A 228 -8.22 4.31 -4.39
CA LEU A 228 -8.53 5.73 -4.16
C LEU A 228 -7.83 6.62 -5.20
N ALA A 229 -6.57 6.35 -5.53
CA ALA A 229 -5.81 7.10 -6.53
C ALA A 229 -6.41 6.95 -7.93
N GLU A 230 -6.87 5.76 -8.31
CA GLU A 230 -7.53 5.49 -9.60
C GLU A 230 -8.92 6.12 -9.68
N SER A 231 -9.66 6.10 -8.57
CA SER A 231 -10.97 6.76 -8.45
C SER A 231 -10.83 8.29 -8.53
N GLY A 232 -9.71 8.84 -8.04
CA GLY A 232 -9.31 10.24 -8.16
C GLY A 232 -8.67 10.62 -9.51
N SER A 233 -8.01 9.69 -10.19
CA SER A 233 -7.14 9.94 -11.36
C SER A 233 -7.31 8.89 -12.47
N PRO A 234 -7.86 9.24 -13.65
CA PRO A 234 -7.62 8.49 -14.87
C PRO A 234 -6.41 9.11 -15.58
N GLU A 235 -5.30 8.39 -15.58
CA GLU A 235 -4.18 8.69 -16.47
C GLU A 235 -4.32 7.91 -17.77
N ALA A 236 -4.87 8.55 -18.80
CA ALA A 236 -4.54 8.27 -20.19
C ALA A 236 -3.63 9.38 -20.73
N PRO A 237 -2.84 9.16 -21.80
CA PRO A 237 -1.82 10.09 -22.27
C PRO A 237 -2.40 11.45 -22.64
N VAL A 238 -1.65 12.50 -22.32
CA VAL A 238 -2.02 13.90 -22.58
C VAL A 238 -1.97 14.19 -24.07
N ILE A 239 -3.12 14.11 -24.73
CA ILE A 239 -3.43 14.94 -25.90
C ILE A 239 -4.34 16.04 -25.37
N ARG A 240 -3.83 17.28 -25.20
CA ARG A 240 -4.75 18.43 -25.16
C ARG A 240 -5.53 18.39 -26.49
N PRO A 241 -6.86 18.26 -26.51
CA PRO A 241 -7.59 18.29 -27.76
C PRO A 241 -7.33 19.64 -28.41
N ARG A 242 -6.56 19.68 -29.51
CA ARG A 242 -6.56 20.82 -30.42
C ARG A 242 -8.02 21.06 -30.78
N LYS A 243 -8.61 22.20 -30.39
CA LYS A 243 -9.98 22.65 -30.72
C LYS A 243 -10.89 21.52 -31.24
N SER A 244 -11.30 20.60 -30.36
CA SER A 244 -12.20 19.52 -30.76
C SER A 244 -13.60 20.11 -30.95
N ARG A 245 -14.17 19.93 -32.15
CA ARG A 245 -15.56 20.34 -32.45
C ARG A 245 -16.55 19.67 -31.49
N ALA A 246 -16.22 18.50 -30.95
CA ALA A 246 -17.00 17.79 -29.94
C ALA A 246 -17.08 18.57 -28.63
N PHE A 247 -15.95 19.10 -28.15
CA PHE A 247 -15.91 19.89 -26.92
C PHE A 247 -16.71 21.20 -27.05
N ASP A 248 -16.49 21.95 -28.13
CA ASP A 248 -17.22 23.20 -28.36
C ASP A 248 -18.73 22.95 -28.50
N HIS A 249 -19.14 21.83 -29.08
CA HIS A 249 -20.55 21.46 -29.15
C HIS A 249 -21.12 21.11 -27.78
N ALA A 250 -20.47 20.20 -27.04
CA ALA A 250 -20.91 19.77 -25.71
C ALA A 250 -20.99 20.93 -24.72
N ARG A 251 -19.99 21.84 -24.73
CA ARG A 251 -19.99 23.03 -23.89
C ARG A 251 -21.17 23.95 -24.21
N ARG A 252 -21.47 24.20 -25.49
CA ARG A 252 -22.63 25.03 -25.89
C ARG A 252 -23.96 24.43 -25.44
N ILE A 253 -24.12 23.11 -25.57
CA ILE A 253 -25.32 22.41 -25.09
C ILE A 253 -25.42 22.57 -23.57
N ALA A 254 -24.37 22.25 -22.81
CA ALA A 254 -24.36 22.35 -21.35
C ALA A 254 -24.66 23.77 -20.85
N GLU A 255 -24.06 24.79 -21.48
CA GLU A 255 -24.26 26.21 -21.15
C GLU A 255 -25.72 26.66 -21.37
N HIS A 256 -26.42 26.14 -22.39
CA HIS A 256 -27.84 26.42 -22.62
C HIS A 256 -28.73 26.00 -21.44
N PHE A 257 -28.29 25.00 -20.66
CA PHE A 257 -29.00 24.50 -19.48
C PHE A 257 -28.37 24.98 -18.16
N GLY A 258 -27.56 26.04 -18.17
CA GLY A 258 -26.94 26.59 -16.97
C GLY A 258 -25.94 25.64 -16.29
N ILE A 259 -25.26 24.80 -17.07
CA ILE A 259 -24.18 23.94 -16.60
C ILE A 259 -22.85 24.50 -17.09
N THR A 260 -21.95 24.80 -16.17
CA THR A 260 -20.59 25.23 -16.46
C THR A 260 -19.71 24.02 -16.73
N VAL A 261 -18.94 24.05 -17.82
CA VAL A 261 -17.97 23.00 -18.14
C VAL A 261 -16.56 23.52 -17.94
N ALA A 262 -15.81 22.92 -17.01
CA ALA A 262 -14.43 23.26 -16.74
C ALA A 262 -13.46 22.13 -17.13
N TRP A 263 -12.22 22.49 -17.41
CA TRP A 263 -11.13 21.53 -17.58
C TRP A 263 -10.35 21.41 -16.27
N VAL A 264 -10.51 20.30 -15.57
CA VAL A 264 -9.87 20.07 -14.27
C VAL A 264 -9.33 18.64 -14.24
N GLY A 265 -8.06 18.47 -13.87
CA GLY A 265 -7.48 17.14 -13.66
C GLY A 265 -7.62 16.20 -14.88
N ARG A 266 -7.40 16.73 -16.10
CA ARG A 266 -7.50 15.99 -17.38
C ARG A 266 -8.92 15.50 -17.75
N LYS A 267 -9.97 16.01 -17.10
CA LYS A 267 -11.38 15.71 -17.42
C LYS A 267 -12.16 16.97 -17.75
N TYR A 268 -13.27 16.79 -18.46
CA TYR A 268 -14.36 17.77 -18.50
C TYR A 268 -15.21 17.62 -17.24
N VAL A 269 -15.32 18.68 -16.44
CA VAL A 269 -16.11 18.72 -15.22
C VAL A 269 -17.34 19.57 -15.46
N PHE A 270 -18.52 18.96 -15.30
CA PHE A 270 -19.81 19.61 -15.45
C PHE A 270 -20.27 20.08 -14.07
N MET A 271 -20.63 21.36 -13.95
CA MET A 271 -20.97 21.98 -12.67
C MET A 271 -22.24 22.81 -12.78
N ARG A 272 -23.07 22.78 -11.74
CA ARG A 272 -24.20 23.71 -11.55
C ARG A 272 -24.21 24.16 -10.10
N ASP A 273 -24.30 25.47 -9.87
CA ASP A 273 -24.34 26.06 -8.52
C ASP A 273 -23.20 25.55 -7.61
N ASN A 274 -21.98 25.48 -8.16
CA ASN A 274 -20.76 24.93 -7.53
C ASN A 274 -20.78 23.43 -7.18
N ASN A 275 -21.83 22.69 -7.54
CA ASN A 275 -21.87 21.23 -7.39
C ASN A 275 -21.38 20.55 -8.67
N VAL A 276 -20.50 19.55 -8.52
CA VAL A 276 -20.04 18.72 -9.64
C VAL A 276 -21.14 17.71 -10.00
N LEU A 277 -21.68 17.85 -11.21
CA LEU A 277 -22.68 16.95 -11.77
C LEU A 277 -22.06 15.69 -12.38
N GLY A 278 -20.82 15.80 -12.86
CA GLY A 278 -20.12 14.68 -13.48
C GLY A 278 -18.77 15.05 -14.04
N ARG A 279 -17.95 14.04 -14.33
CA ARG A 279 -16.64 14.20 -14.97
C ARG A 279 -16.50 13.24 -16.14
N VAL A 280 -16.12 13.75 -17.31
CA VAL A 280 -16.06 12.97 -18.56
C VAL A 280 -14.65 13.00 -19.13
N HIS A 281 -14.12 11.82 -19.49
CA HIS A 281 -12.85 11.72 -20.21
C HIS A 281 -13.00 12.19 -21.67
N PRO A 282 -12.02 12.88 -22.25
CA PRO A 282 -12.09 13.35 -23.64
C PRO A 282 -12.45 12.28 -24.67
N ASP A 283 -11.93 11.06 -24.53
CA ASP A 283 -12.19 9.98 -25.49
C ASP A 283 -13.65 9.50 -25.47
N VAL A 284 -14.29 9.52 -24.31
CA VAL A 284 -15.72 9.20 -24.16
C VAL A 284 -16.55 10.27 -24.86
N MET A 285 -16.18 11.54 -24.67
CA MET A 285 -16.82 12.68 -25.33
C MET A 285 -16.64 12.64 -26.85
N GLU A 286 -15.45 12.30 -27.33
CA GLU A 286 -15.12 12.21 -28.76
C GLU A 286 -15.82 11.02 -29.42
N SER A 287 -15.90 9.88 -28.74
CA SER A 287 -16.68 8.72 -29.18
C SER A 287 -18.17 9.04 -29.28
N PHE A 288 -18.73 9.67 -28.24
CA PHE A 288 -20.12 10.14 -28.23
C PHE A 288 -20.43 11.10 -29.38
N TYR A 289 -19.50 12.00 -29.70
CA TYR A 289 -19.66 12.93 -30.80
C TYR A 289 -19.64 12.22 -32.15
N ARG A 290 -18.73 11.25 -32.33
CA ARG A 290 -18.60 10.48 -33.59
C ARG A 290 -19.81 9.60 -33.90
N THR A 291 -20.60 9.19 -32.90
CA THR A 291 -21.80 8.38 -33.13
C THR A 291 -23.00 9.21 -33.63
N GLY A 292 -22.93 10.54 -33.62
CA GLY A 292 -24.06 11.40 -34.00
C GLY A 292 -25.22 11.39 -33.00
N ALA A 293 -25.07 10.71 -31.85
CA ALA A 293 -26.10 10.55 -30.83
C ALA A 293 -26.48 11.87 -30.13
N HIS A 294 -25.80 12.98 -30.44
CA HIS A 294 -26.02 14.29 -29.84
C HIS A 294 -27.07 15.15 -30.56
N ASP A 295 -27.45 14.81 -31.80
CA ASP A 295 -28.33 15.65 -32.63
C ASP A 295 -29.82 15.54 -32.25
N SER A 296 -30.20 14.66 -31.32
CA SER A 296 -31.60 14.34 -31.01
C SER A 296 -31.94 14.17 -29.52
N LEU A 297 -31.03 14.49 -28.60
CA LEU A 297 -31.22 14.27 -27.15
C LEU A 297 -31.35 15.58 -26.37
N ASP A 298 -32.26 15.62 -25.39
CA ASP A 298 -32.26 16.66 -24.37
C ASP A 298 -31.12 16.44 -23.34
N VAL A 299 -30.81 17.43 -22.48
CA VAL A 299 -29.68 17.32 -21.55
C VAL A 299 -29.81 16.19 -20.53
N ALA A 300 -31.02 15.79 -20.13
CA ALA A 300 -31.20 14.68 -19.20
C ALA A 300 -30.89 13.34 -19.89
N GLU A 301 -31.36 13.17 -21.13
CA GLU A 301 -31.06 12.00 -21.96
C GLU A 301 -29.58 11.96 -22.38
N TRP A 302 -28.97 13.12 -22.57
CA TRP A 302 -27.55 13.31 -22.88
C TRP A 302 -26.66 12.94 -21.69
N MET A 303 -26.98 13.42 -20.48
CA MET A 303 -26.27 13.07 -19.25
C MET A 303 -26.48 11.59 -18.90
N HIS A 304 -27.68 11.05 -19.15
CA HIS A 304 -27.96 9.62 -18.97
C HIS A 304 -27.22 8.76 -20.01
N ALA A 305 -27.10 9.21 -21.27
CA ALA A 305 -26.33 8.53 -22.30
C ALA A 305 -24.84 8.51 -21.96
N LEU A 306 -24.27 9.63 -21.50
CA LEU A 306 -22.91 9.68 -20.99
C LEU A 306 -22.69 8.78 -19.77
N GLY A 307 -23.67 8.73 -18.85
CA GLY A 307 -23.65 7.80 -17.72
C GLY A 307 -23.63 6.32 -18.14
N ARG A 308 -24.39 5.96 -19.18
CA ARG A 308 -24.44 4.59 -19.75
C ARG A 308 -23.15 4.19 -20.49
N MET A 309 -22.39 5.16 -21.02
CA MET A 309 -21.15 4.90 -21.76
C MET A 309 -19.89 4.81 -20.90
N GLY A 310 -20.04 4.73 -19.56
CA GLY A 310 -18.95 4.29 -18.66
C GLY A 310 -18.27 5.38 -17.85
N ALA A 311 -19.01 6.25 -17.16
CA ALA A 311 -18.40 7.20 -16.24
C ALA A 311 -19.26 7.50 -15.00
N LEU A 312 -19.35 6.55 -14.08
CA LEU A 312 -19.21 6.83 -12.65
C LEU A 312 -18.58 5.58 -12.01
N PRO A 313 -17.24 5.47 -11.87
CA PRO A 313 -16.75 4.87 -10.65
C PRO A 313 -17.39 5.67 -9.52
N THR A 314 -18.09 5.01 -8.61
CA THR A 314 -18.39 5.59 -7.30
C THR A 314 -17.11 6.29 -6.83
N LEU A 315 -17.19 7.59 -6.50
CA LEU A 315 -16.06 8.26 -5.86
C LEU A 315 -15.77 7.47 -4.59
N GLU A 316 -14.78 6.61 -4.64
CA GLU A 316 -14.26 5.94 -3.45
C GLU A 316 -13.74 7.05 -2.55
N THR A 317 -14.41 7.25 -1.42
CA THR A 317 -14.03 8.23 -0.41
C THR A 317 -13.18 7.55 0.64
N ASP A 318 -12.09 8.20 1.05
CA ASP A 318 -11.27 7.76 2.18
C ASP A 318 -11.96 8.17 3.49
N SER A 319 -12.61 7.21 4.17
CA SER A 319 -13.41 7.50 5.36
C SER A 319 -12.56 7.66 6.62
N ASP A 320 -11.51 6.87 6.75
CA ASP A 320 -10.58 6.86 7.88
C ASP A 320 -9.33 6.00 7.58
N TRP A 321 -8.42 5.91 8.54
CA TRP A 321 -7.15 5.19 8.41
C TRP A 321 -7.28 3.65 8.32
N LEU A 322 -8.44 3.11 8.69
CA LEU A 322 -8.82 1.70 8.58
C LEU A 322 -9.74 1.43 7.36
N ASP A 323 -10.02 2.44 6.54
CA ASP A 323 -10.76 2.24 5.30
C ASP A 323 -9.99 1.25 4.40
N GLY A 324 -10.73 0.28 3.85
CA GLY A 324 -10.20 -0.84 3.08
C GLY A 324 -9.49 -1.94 3.90
N ILE A 325 -9.43 -1.83 5.24
CA ILE A 325 -8.82 -2.83 6.11
C ILE A 325 -9.90 -3.82 6.60
N GLU A 326 -9.59 -5.11 6.62
CA GLU A 326 -10.52 -6.15 7.05
C GLU A 326 -10.77 -6.13 8.58
N PRO A 327 -11.95 -6.58 9.06
CA PRO A 327 -12.32 -6.48 10.47
C PRO A 327 -11.36 -7.16 11.46
N THR A 328 -10.73 -8.28 11.09
CA THR A 328 -9.79 -9.01 11.96
C THR A 328 -8.55 -8.16 12.27
N VAL A 329 -7.99 -7.49 11.26
CA VAL A 329 -6.84 -6.58 11.42
C VAL A 329 -7.26 -5.31 12.16
N GLN A 330 -8.44 -4.76 11.86
CA GLN A 330 -8.97 -3.61 12.60
C GLN A 330 -9.10 -3.89 14.09
N ASN A 331 -9.66 -5.05 14.46
CA ASN A 331 -9.82 -5.45 15.86
C ASN A 331 -8.46 -5.55 16.57
N TYR A 332 -7.49 -6.23 15.94
CA TYR A 332 -6.13 -6.30 16.48
C TYR A 332 -5.50 -4.91 16.70
N LEU A 333 -5.65 -4.01 15.72
CA LEU A 333 -5.11 -2.65 15.82
C LEU A 333 -5.79 -1.84 16.93
N ASN A 334 -7.10 -1.99 17.11
CA ASN A 334 -7.85 -1.34 18.18
C ASN A 334 -7.46 -1.87 19.57
N GLU A 335 -7.30 -3.18 19.73
CA GLU A 335 -6.78 -3.79 20.97
C GLU A 335 -5.36 -3.27 21.27
N ARG A 336 -4.50 -3.24 20.25
CA ARG A 336 -3.14 -2.74 20.40
C ARG A 336 -3.08 -1.26 20.75
N GLN A 337 -4.00 -0.45 20.25
CA GLN A 337 -4.13 0.95 20.64
C GLN A 337 -4.45 1.08 22.14
N GLN A 338 -5.34 0.23 22.66
CA GLN A 338 -5.71 0.22 24.08
C GLN A 338 -4.54 -0.24 24.97
N ASP A 339 -3.78 -1.24 24.53
CA ASP A 339 -2.58 -1.73 25.25
C ASP A 339 -1.46 -0.69 25.37
N LEU A 340 -1.48 0.34 24.49
CA LEU A 340 -0.44 1.36 24.37
C LEU A 340 -0.91 2.78 24.71
N ALA A 341 -2.16 2.91 25.16
CA ALA A 341 -2.74 4.15 25.72
C ALA A 341 -2.25 4.34 27.15
#